data_AF-A0A944F3C8-F1
#
_entry.id   AF-A0A944F3C8-F1
#
_cell.length_a   1.000
_cell.length_b   1.000
_cell.length_c   1.000
_cell.angle_alpha   90.00
_cell.angle_beta   90.00
_cell.angle_gamma   90.00
#
_symmetry.space_group_name_H-M   'P 1'
#
loop_
_entity.id
_entity.type
_entity.pdbx_description
1 polymer ?
#
loop_
_entity_poly.entity_id
_entity_poly.type
_entity_poly.pdbx_seq_one_letter_code
_entity_poly.pdbx_strand_id
1 'polypeptide(L)' 'MTCTFTTADGGTVDVTRRGIEVDMHLRDPAGRTVATVVLPADDASALVDELANA' A
#
# COMPACT_ATOMS: atom_id res chain seq x y z
N MET A 1 -2.60 -0.88 12.59
CA MET A 1 -3.80 -0.95 11.73
C MET A 1 -3.33 -1.41 10.36
N THR A 2 -4.02 -2.39 9.79
CA THR A 2 -3.67 -2.97 8.49
C THR A 2 -4.88 -2.88 7.58
N CYS A 3 -4.67 -2.41 6.36
CA CYS A 3 -5.68 -2.30 5.31
C CYS A 3 -5.19 -3.05 4.07
N THR A 4 -6.09 -3.74 3.39
CA THR A 4 -5.79 -4.45 2.15
C THR A 4 -6.69 -3.92 1.04
N PHE A 5 -6.10 -3.62 -0.11
CA PHE A 5 -6.79 -3.18 -1.32
C PHE A 5 -6.61 -4.23 -2.42
N THR A 6 -7.65 -4.46 -3.21
CA THR A 6 -7.55 -5.32 -4.41
C THR A 6 -7.24 -4.43 -5.61
N THR A 7 -6.24 -4.82 -6.40
CA THR A 7 -5.90 -4.12 -7.65
C THR A 7 -6.80 -4.61 -8.79
N ALA A 8 -6.93 -3.81 -9.86
CA ALA A 8 -7.82 -4.12 -10.98
C ALA A 8 -7.47 -5.42 -11.73
N ASP A 9 -6.19 -5.83 -11.69
CA ASP A 9 -5.69 -7.07 -12.27
C ASP A 9 -5.85 -8.29 -11.35
N GLY A 10 -6.42 -8.12 -10.16
CA GLY A 10 -6.67 -9.18 -9.18
C GLY A 10 -5.52 -9.43 -8.18
N GLY A 11 -4.50 -8.57 -8.17
CA GLY A 11 -3.48 -8.53 -7.12
C GLY A 11 -3.96 -7.85 -5.84
N THR A 12 -3.03 -7.66 -4.89
CA THR A 12 -3.34 -7.02 -3.60
C THR A 12 -2.27 -6.02 -3.17
N VAL A 13 -2.70 -4.99 -2.45
CA VAL A 13 -1.81 -4.06 -1.74
C VAL A 13 -2.10 -4.16 -0.24
N ASP A 14 -1.16 -4.69 0.53
CA ASP A 14 -1.25 -4.77 1.98
C ASP A 14 -0.51 -3.58 2.61
N VAL A 15 -1.24 -2.71 3.31
CA VAL A 15 -0.72 -1.48 3.91
C VAL A 15 -0.74 -1.63 5.43
N THR A 16 0.42 -1.50 6.07
CA THR A 16 0.58 -1.62 7.52
C THR A 16 1.32 -0.42 8.10
N ARG A 17 0.69 0.29 9.03
CA ARG A 17 1.36 1.38 9.76
C ARG A 17 2.28 0.82 10.85
N ARG A 18 3.54 1.25 10.86
CA ARG A 18 4.59 0.86 11.81
C ARG A 18 5.21 2.11 12.44
N GLY A 19 4.55 2.62 13.49
CA GLY A 19 4.99 3.85 14.14
C GLY A 19 4.87 5.06 13.22
N ILE A 20 6.02 5.65 12.87
CA ILE A 20 6.11 6.81 11.98
C ILE A 20 6.23 6.43 10.49
N GLU A 21 6.26 5.14 10.17
CA GLU A 21 6.37 4.64 8.80
C GLU A 21 5.12 3.83 8.41
N VAL A 22 4.99 3.61 7.11
CA VAL A 22 4.01 2.74 6.48
C VAL A 22 4.73 1.76 5.57
N ASP A 23 4.49 0.47 5.79
CA ASP A 23 4.92 -0.61 4.92
C ASP A 23 3.78 -0.96 3.96
N MET A 24 4.06 -0.95 2.66
CA MET A 24 3.14 -1.39 1.61
C MET A 24 3.73 -2.59 0.87
N HIS A 25 2.99 -3.68 0.82
CA HIS A 25 3.38 -4.88 0.07
C HIS A 25 2.44 -5.06 -1.12
N LEU A 26 2.99 -4.98 -2.32
CA LEU A 26 2.26 -5.22 -3.56
C LEU A 26 2.45 -6.69 -3.96
N ARG A 27 1.35 -7.40 -4.19
CA ARG A 27 1.35 -8.78 -4.65
C ARG A 27 0.57 -8.92 -5.94
N ASP A 28 1.06 -9.80 -6.81
CA ASP A 28 0.36 -10.16 -8.03
C ASP A 28 -0.85 -11.08 -7.74
N PRO A 29 -1.69 -11.42 -8.74
CA PRO A 29 -2.83 -12.31 -8.55
C PRO A 29 -2.46 -13.73 -8.09
N ALA A 30 -1.20 -14.15 -8.26
CA ALA A 30 -0.69 -15.41 -7.75
C ALA A 30 -0.16 -15.30 -6.30
N GLY A 31 -0.28 -14.13 -5.67
CA GLY A 31 0.16 -13.85 -4.30
C GLY A 31 1.66 -13.58 -4.14
N ARG A 32 2.42 -13.49 -5.25
CA ARG A 32 3.86 -13.24 -5.23
C ARG A 32 4.13 -11.76 -5.00
N THR A 33 5.09 -11.45 -4.13
CA THR A 33 5.51 -10.07 -3.90
C THR A 33 6.12 -9.48 -5.17
N VAL A 34 5.53 -8.39 -5.66
CA VAL A 34 6.01 -7.60 -6.80
C VAL A 34 6.91 -6.47 -6.29
N ALA A 35 6.50 -5.80 -5.20
CA ALA A 35 7.23 -4.71 -4.60
C ALA A 35 6.93 -4.58 -3.11
N THR A 36 7.90 -4.01 -2.38
CA THR A 36 7.71 -3.50 -1.03
C THR A 36 8.11 -2.03 -1.02
N VAL A 37 7.25 -1.17 -0.49
CA VAL A 37 7.53 0.25 -0.32
C VAL A 37 7.45 0.57 1.17
N VAL A 38 8.46 1.27 1.67
CA VAL A 38 8.49 1.81 3.02
C VAL A 38 8.60 3.32 2.89
N LEU A 39 7.68 4.04 3.52
CA LEU A 39 7.70 5.50 3.52
C LEU A 39 7.21 6.08 4.85
N PRO A 40 7.57 7.33 5.17
CA PRO A 40 6.99 8.03 6.31
C PRO A 40 5.46 8.06 6.25
N ALA A 41 4.81 7.98 7.40
CA ALA A 41 3.36 7.94 7.50
C ALA A 41 2.69 9.23 6.99
N ASP A 42 3.36 10.36 7.16
CA ASP A 42 2.88 11.65 6.68
C ASP A 42 2.87 11.69 5.15
N ASP A 43 3.94 11.20 4.51
CA ASP A 43 4.03 11.09 3.05
C ASP A 43 3.01 10.08 2.50
N ALA A 44 2.74 8.99 3.23
CA ALA A 44 1.74 8.00 2.85
C ALA A 44 0.32 8.59 2.85
N SER A 45 -0.01 9.45 3.80
CA SER A 45 -1.31 10.13 3.81
C SER A 45 -1.47 11.07 2.61
N ALA A 46 -0.42 11.83 2.27
CA ALA A 46 -0.43 12.71 1.11
C ALA A 46 -0.61 11.92 -0.21
N LEU A 47 0.09 10.78 -0.35
CA LEU A 47 -0.04 9.90 -1.51
C LEU A 47 -1.46 9.32 -1.66
N VAL A 48 -2.06 8.88 -0.55
CA VAL A 48 -3.43 8.35 -0.57
C VAL A 48 -4.43 9.44 -0.95
N ASP A 49 -4.27 10.65 -0.42
CA ASP A 49 -5.14 11.78 -0.76
C ASP A 49 -5.01 12.19 -2.23
N GLU A 50 -3.80 12.18 -2.80
CA GLU A 50 -3.58 12.45 -4.22
C GLU A 50 -4.27 11.41 -5.10
N LEU A 51 -4.13 10.12 -4.78
CA LEU A 51 -4.72 9.02 -5.54
C LEU A 51 -6.25 8.94 -5.41
N ALA A 52 -6.82 9.35 -4.27
CA ALA A 52 -8.27 9.33 -4.05
C ALA A 52 -9.01 10.48 -4.75
N ASN A 53 -8.31 11.57 -5.06
CA ASN A 53 -8.87 12.77 -5.70
C ASN A 53 -8.47 12.93 -7.19
N ALA A 54 -7.75 11.95 -7.75
CA ALA A 54 -7.35 11.88 -9.16
C ALA A 54 -8.33 11.02 -9.98
#